data_AF-A0A386ZHK6-F1
#
_entry.id   AF-A0A386ZHK6-F1
#
_cell.length_a   1.000
_cell.length_b   1.000
_cell.length_c   1.000
_cell.angle_alpha   90.00
_cell.angle_beta   90.00
_cell.angle_gamma   90.00
#
_symmetry.space_group_name_H-M   'P 1'
#
loop_
_entity.id
_entity.type
_entity.pdbx_description
1 polymer ?
#
loop_
_entity_poly.entity_id
_entity_poly.type
_entity_poly.pdbx_seq_one_letter_code
_entity_poly.pdbx_strand_id
1 'polypeptide(L)'
;MAGSISNDAAVAKAAQSHMADVVASVKDILRKITDRVDSSKDSFSGDAADAFKAAAIAWDDEAVKLNAALDEFEKKVGAGTDVFSNVDISNKDDFTKALTNLG
;
A
#
# COMPACT_ATOMS: atom_id res chain seq x y z
N MET A 1 -21.60 -24.81 0.02
CA MET A 1 -20.70 -23.83 0.67
C MET A 1 -19.59 -23.29 -0.24
N ALA A 2 -19.32 -23.86 -1.42
CA ALA A 2 -18.28 -23.36 -2.34
C ALA A 2 -18.55 -21.95 -2.94
N GLY A 3 -19.82 -21.52 -3.05
CA GLY A 3 -20.17 -20.22 -3.64
C GLY A 3 -19.84 -18.99 -2.79
N SER A 4 -19.73 -19.13 -1.46
CA SER A 4 -19.38 -18.01 -0.58
C SER A 4 -17.88 -17.71 -0.62
N ILE A 5 -17.06 -18.75 -0.76
CA ILE A 5 -15.59 -18.65 -0.64
C ILE A 5 -14.97 -18.05 -1.91
N SER A 6 -15.43 -18.45 -3.10
CA SER A 6 -14.97 -17.83 -4.35
C SER A 6 -15.36 -16.35 -4.46
N ASN A 7 -16.44 -15.93 -3.81
CA ASN A 7 -16.83 -14.52 -3.74
C ASN A 7 -15.86 -13.73 -2.85
N ASP A 8 -15.48 -14.28 -1.69
CA ASP A 8 -14.58 -13.62 -0.74
C ASP A 8 -13.16 -13.45 -1.31
N ALA A 9 -12.66 -14.41 -2.10
CA ALA A 9 -11.37 -14.28 -2.79
C ALA A 9 -11.37 -13.15 -3.85
N ALA A 10 -12.46 -13.02 -4.61
CA ALA A 10 -12.62 -11.95 -5.58
C ALA A 10 -12.70 -10.57 -4.90
N VAL A 11 -13.42 -10.49 -3.77
CA VAL A 11 -13.52 -9.28 -2.96
C VAL A 11 -12.16 -8.90 -2.35
N ALA A 12 -11.39 -9.85 -1.82
CA ALA A 12 -10.06 -9.61 -1.28
C ALA A 12 -9.09 -9.07 -2.35
N LYS A 13 -9.11 -9.64 -3.56
CA LYS A 13 -8.29 -9.18 -4.68
C LYS A 13 -8.67 -7.78 -5.16
N ALA A 14 -9.97 -7.48 -5.21
CA ALA A 14 -10.45 -6.14 -5.55
C ALA A 14 -10.03 -5.10 -4.50
N ALA A 15 -10.12 -5.44 -3.21
CA ALA A 15 -9.67 -4.58 -2.11
C ALA A 15 -8.15 -4.32 -2.17
N GLN A 16 -7.35 -5.35 -2.47
CA GLN A 16 -5.90 -5.19 -2.69
C GLN A 16 -5.59 -4.23 -3.84
N SER A 17 -6.24 -4.40 -4.99
CA SER A 17 -6.03 -3.51 -6.14
C SER A 17 -6.38 -2.07 -5.78
N HIS A 18 -7.51 -1.86 -5.11
CA HIS A 18 -7.93 -0.53 -4.69
C HIS A 18 -6.94 0.10 -3.69
N MET A 19 -6.43 -0.69 -2.74
CA MET A 19 -5.41 -0.23 -1.79
C MET A 19 -4.10 0.14 -2.49
N ALA A 20 -3.66 -0.63 -3.48
CA ALA A 20 -2.49 -0.29 -4.29
C ALA A 20 -2.69 1.04 -5.05
N ASP A 21 -3.88 1.25 -5.63
CA ASP A 21 -4.22 2.50 -6.32
C ASP A 21 -4.22 3.70 -5.35
N VAL A 22 -4.75 3.52 -4.14
CA VAL A 22 -4.74 4.54 -3.09
C VAL A 22 -3.31 4.87 -2.65
N VAL A 23 -2.46 3.86 -2.42
CA VAL A 23 -1.05 4.05 -2.06
C VAL A 23 -0.32 4.82 -3.17
N ALA A 24 -0.52 4.44 -4.43
CA ALA A 24 0.07 5.12 -5.58
C ALA A 24 -0.37 6.60 -5.65
N SER A 25 -1.66 6.86 -5.42
CA SER A 25 -2.20 8.23 -5.38
C SER A 25 -1.58 9.07 -4.27
N VAL A 26 -1.45 8.51 -3.06
CA VAL A 26 -0.81 9.22 -1.93
C VAL A 26 0.66 9.50 -2.22
N LYS A 27 1.41 8.52 -2.75
CA LYS A 27 2.82 8.71 -3.16
C LYS A 27 2.97 9.82 -4.21
N ASP A 28 2.07 9.90 -5.18
CA ASP A 28 2.10 10.97 -6.19
C ASP A 28 1.81 12.36 -5.58
N ILE A 29 0.87 12.45 -4.64
CA ILE A 29 0.61 13.70 -3.90
C ILE A 29 1.84 14.12 -3.10
N LEU A 30 2.48 13.19 -2.40
CA LEU A 30 3.70 13.47 -1.62
C LEU A 30 4.84 13.97 -2.50
N ARG A 31 5.03 13.35 -3.66
CA ARG A 31 6.01 13.80 -4.66
C ARG A 31 5.71 15.23 -5.10
N LYS A 32 4.46 15.55 -5.45
CA LYS A 32 4.05 16.90 -5.86
C LYS A 32 4.31 17.95 -4.78
N ILE A 33 4.08 17.62 -3.51
CA ILE A 33 4.36 18.53 -2.40
C ILE A 33 5.87 18.73 -2.25
N THR A 34 6.66 17.65 -2.33
CA THR A 34 8.13 17.69 -2.27
C THR A 34 8.70 18.56 -3.40
N ASP A 35 8.26 18.34 -4.64
CA ASP A 35 8.62 19.17 -5.80
C ASP A 35 8.30 20.66 -5.55
N ARG A 36 7.17 20.95 -4.89
CA ARG A 36 6.75 22.32 -4.58
C ARG A 36 7.63 22.94 -3.48
N VAL A 37 7.95 22.19 -2.44
CA VAL A 37 8.88 22.61 -1.37
C VAL A 37 10.24 22.94 -1.97
N ASP A 38 10.78 22.05 -2.79
CA ASP A 38 12.07 22.25 -3.45
C ASP A 38 12.08 23.48 -4.35
N SER A 39 11.06 23.65 -5.20
CA SER A 39 10.95 24.81 -6.09
C SER A 39 10.82 26.15 -5.34
N SER A 40 10.39 26.11 -4.07
CA SER A 40 10.20 27.31 -3.25
C SER A 40 11.45 27.70 -2.48
N LYS A 41 12.47 26.83 -2.36
CA LYS A 41 13.70 27.07 -1.57
C LYS A 41 14.40 28.37 -1.97
N ASP A 42 14.46 28.66 -3.27
CA ASP A 42 15.13 29.85 -3.80
C ASP A 42 14.27 31.12 -3.79
N SER A 43 12.97 31.01 -3.43
CA SER A 43 12.05 32.15 -3.40
C SER A 43 12.12 32.96 -2.10
N PHE A 44 12.78 32.42 -1.07
CA PHE A 44 12.93 33.07 0.24
C PHE A 44 14.33 33.65 0.40
N SER A 45 14.45 34.76 1.15
CA SER A 45 15.72 35.40 1.48
C SER A 45 15.76 35.87 2.94
N GLY A 46 16.97 36.07 3.47
CA GLY A 46 17.17 36.45 4.89
C GLY A 46 16.64 35.40 5.86
N ASP A 47 16.16 35.83 7.03
CA ASP A 47 15.66 34.95 8.08
C ASP A 47 14.53 34.01 7.61
N ALA A 48 13.73 34.45 6.63
CA ALA A 48 12.68 33.62 6.03
C ALA A 48 13.26 32.44 5.24
N ALA A 49 14.42 32.61 4.60
CA ALA A 49 15.09 31.52 3.90
C ALA A 49 15.58 30.45 4.88
N ASP A 50 16.11 30.85 6.03
CA ASP A 50 16.63 29.91 7.01
C ASP A 50 15.50 29.14 7.71
N ALA A 51 14.40 29.82 8.04
CA ALA A 51 13.19 29.16 8.52
C ALA A 51 12.60 28.19 7.48
N PHE A 52 12.57 28.59 6.20
CA PHE A 52 12.07 27.72 5.13
C PHE A 52 12.97 26.50 4.90
N LYS A 53 14.30 26.67 4.92
CA LYS A 53 15.25 25.54 4.83
C LYS A 53 15.03 24.54 5.96
N ALA A 54 14.85 25.01 7.20
CA ALA A 54 14.57 24.13 8.33
C ALA A 54 13.25 23.36 8.15
N ALA A 55 12.20 24.05 7.69
CA ALA A 55 10.91 23.41 7.39
C ALA A 55 11.02 22.41 6.23
N ALA A 56 11.80 22.73 5.20
CA ALA A 56 12.02 21.85 4.04
C ALA A 56 12.79 20.59 4.43
N ILE A 57 13.82 20.69 5.28
CA ILE A 57 14.53 19.52 5.82
C ILE A 57 13.58 18.64 6.63
N ALA A 58 12.79 19.24 7.52
CA ALA A 58 11.81 18.50 8.32
C ALA A 58 10.74 17.83 7.44
N TRP A 59 10.33 18.49 6.34
CA TRP A 59 9.44 17.91 5.35
C TRP A 59 10.08 16.72 4.65
N ASP A 60 11.32 16.84 4.17
CA ASP A 60 12.03 15.77 3.46
C ASP A 60 12.16 14.52 4.35
N ASP A 61 12.52 14.70 5.63
CA ASP A 61 12.60 13.62 6.61
C ASP A 61 11.26 12.90 6.80
N GLU A 62 10.16 13.66 6.90
CA GLU A 62 8.83 13.10 7.10
C GLU A 62 8.28 12.44 5.83
N ALA A 63 8.57 13.01 4.66
CA ALA A 63 8.22 12.42 3.37
C ALA A 63 8.89 11.05 3.19
N VAL A 64 10.15 10.89 3.62
CA VAL A 64 10.83 9.58 3.60
C VAL A 64 10.13 8.57 4.51
N LYS A 65 9.81 8.95 5.75
CA LYS A 65 9.10 8.05 6.68
C LYS A 65 7.73 7.64 6.17
N LEU A 66 6.99 8.59 5.60
CA LEU A 66 5.65 8.31 5.09
C LEU A 66 5.69 7.41 3.85
N ASN A 67 6.65 7.59 2.94
CA ASN A 67 6.85 6.66 1.83
C ASN A 67 7.15 5.24 2.33
N ALA A 68 8.04 5.10 3.33
CA ALA A 68 8.35 3.80 3.92
C ALA A 68 7.11 3.14 4.57
N ALA A 69 6.29 3.92 5.28
CA ALA A 69 5.04 3.42 5.86
C ALA A 69 4.02 2.96 4.80
N LEU A 70 3.94 3.69 3.67
CA LEU A 70 3.10 3.32 2.53
C LEU A 70 3.59 2.04 1.84
N ASP A 71 4.91 1.88 1.68
CA ASP A 71 5.52 0.63 1.17
C ASP A 71 5.21 -0.56 2.09
N GLU A 72 5.33 -0.37 3.40
CA GLU A 72 5.00 -1.41 4.37
C GLU A 72 3.52 -1.76 4.34
N PHE A 73 2.64 -0.77 4.20
CA PHE A 73 1.21 -0.97 4.06
C PHE A 73 0.88 -1.80 2.81
N GLU A 74 1.43 -1.41 1.65
CA GLU A 74 1.26 -2.14 0.39
C GLU A 74 1.73 -3.59 0.49
N LYS A 75 2.88 -3.82 1.13
CA LYS A 75 3.42 -5.17 1.39
C LYS A 75 2.51 -6.02 2.28
N LYS A 76 1.98 -5.44 3.38
CA LYS A 76 1.08 -6.16 4.30
C LYS A 76 -0.24 -6.54 3.63
N VAL A 77 -0.78 -5.64 2.80
CA VAL A 77 -1.99 -5.92 2.02
C VAL A 77 -1.73 -7.03 1.01
N GLY A 78 -0.61 -7.00 0.28
CA GLY A 78 -0.22 -8.08 -0.62
C GLY A 78 -0.08 -9.43 0.08
N ALA A 79 0.64 -9.47 1.20
CA ALA A 79 0.82 -10.69 1.99
C ALA A 79 -0.50 -11.24 2.54
N GLY A 80 -1.43 -10.37 2.95
CA GLY A 80 -2.76 -10.77 3.42
C GLY A 80 -3.58 -11.49 2.35
N THR A 81 -3.56 -11.00 1.11
CA THR A 81 -4.28 -11.64 -0.02
C THR A 81 -3.64 -12.96 -0.43
N ASP A 82 -2.30 -13.06 -0.42
CA ASP A 82 -1.59 -14.29 -0.76
C ASP A 82 -1.89 -15.41 0.25
N VAL A 83 -1.90 -15.08 1.55
CA VAL A 83 -2.30 -16.04 2.60
C VAL A 83 -3.73 -16.50 2.41
N PHE A 84 -4.67 -15.58 2.14
CA PHE A 84 -6.07 -15.93 1.90
C PHE A 84 -6.23 -16.89 0.70
N SER A 85 -5.54 -16.60 -0.40
CA SER A 85 -5.58 -17.42 -1.62
C SER A 85 -4.96 -18.80 -1.41
N ASN A 86 -3.84 -18.89 -0.69
CA ASN A 86 -3.17 -20.15 -0.40
C ASN A 86 -4.00 -21.05 0.54
N VAL A 87 -4.65 -20.46 1.53
CA VAL A 87 -5.57 -21.19 2.43
C VAL A 87 -6.78 -21.70 1.66
N ASP A 88 -7.33 -20.93 0.73
CA ASP A 88 -8.45 -21.38 -0.12
C ASP A 88 -8.07 -22.57 -1.00
N ILE A 89 -6.91 -22.51 -1.67
CA ILE A 89 -6.40 -23.61 -2.51
C ILE A 89 -6.19 -24.88 -1.66
N SER A 90 -5.56 -24.76 -0.49
CA SER A 90 -5.33 -25.91 0.39
C SER A 90 -6.64 -26.55 0.86
N ASN A 91 -7.61 -25.73 1.28
CA ASN A 91 -8.91 -26.24 1.75
C ASN A 91 -9.69 -26.94 0.63
N LYS A 92 -9.61 -26.43 -0.60
CA LYS A 92 -10.26 -27.04 -1.76
C LYS A 92 -9.62 -28.37 -2.13
N ASP A 93 -8.29 -28.43 -2.16
CA ASP A 93 -7.54 -29.66 -2.46
C ASP A 93 -7.83 -30.75 -1.43
N ASP A 94 -7.86 -30.41 -0.14
CA ASP A 94 -8.13 -31.37 0.93
C ASP A 94 -9.58 -31.88 0.88
N PHE A 95 -10.55 -31.00 0.59
CA PHE A 95 -11.94 -31.39 0.39
C PHE A 95 -12.12 -32.30 -0.83
N THR A 96 -11.46 -31.99 -1.96
CA THR A 96 -11.48 -32.83 -3.15
C THR A 96 -10.85 -34.19 -2.90
N LYS A 97 -9.71 -34.26 -2.21
CA LYS A 97 -9.08 -35.52 -1.81
C LYS A 97 -10.00 -36.36 -0.93
N ALA A 98 -10.67 -35.76 0.05
CA ALA A 98 -11.60 -36.45 0.92
C ALA A 98 -12.78 -37.06 0.15
N LEU A 99 -13.34 -36.33 -0.82
CA LEU A 99 -14.40 -36.83 -1.71
C LEU A 99 -13.93 -37.99 -2.60
N THR A 100 -12.70 -37.91 -3.11
CA THR A 100 -12.14 -38.94 -3.99
C THR A 100 -11.87 -40.25 -3.23
N ASN A 101 -11.55 -40.16 -1.93
CA ASN A 101 -11.33 -41.33 -1.06
C ASN A 101 -12.63 -41.95 -0.51
N LEU A 102 -13.79 -41.33 -0.77
CA LEU A 102 -15.12 -41.78 -0.34
C LEU A 102 -15.91 -42.50 -1.46
N GLY A 103 -15.40 -42.51 -2.69
CA GLY A 103 -15.92 -43.29 -3.82
C GLY A 103 -15.02 -44.46 -4.15
#